data_AF-K1TFG5-F1
#
_entry.id   AF-K1TFG5-F1
#
_cell.length_a   1.000
_cell.length_b   1.000
_cell.length_c   1.000
_cell.angle_alpha   90.00
_cell.angle_beta   90.00
_cell.angle_gamma   90.00
#
_symmetry.space_group_name_H-M   'P 1'
#
loop_
_entity.id
_entity.type
_entity.pdbx_description
1 polymer ?
#
loop_
_entity_poly.entity_id
_entity_poly.type
_entity_poly.pdbx_seq_one_letter_code
_entity_poly.pdbx_strand_id
1 'polypeptide(L)'
;MIFSELYGAYYNTVAAILTEAIDHPLTDRCMNEIIKKYAFSESIWAIPDAIKEERWQLILPDGTTPIKNKPSMPITLLQKQWLKAIGGDPRIKLFGILILTMLMLNPFFYNGLYYF
;
A
#
# COMPACT_ATOMS: atom_id res chain seq x y z
N MET A 1 0.28 -15.62 -2.41
CA MET A 1 0.66 -14.85 -3.62
C MET A 1 1.76 -13.87 -3.24
N ILE A 2 2.82 -13.70 -4.04
CA ILE A 2 4.02 -12.91 -3.67
C ILE A 2 3.71 -11.41 -3.47
N PHE A 3 2.61 -10.95 -4.04
CA PHE A 3 1.93 -9.70 -3.73
C PHE A 3 0.60 -10.06 -3.11
N SER A 4 0.47 -9.83 -1.81
CA SER A 4 -0.79 -10.09 -1.14
C SER A 4 -1.72 -8.91 -1.38
N GLU A 5 -2.76 -9.15 -2.16
CA GLU A 5 -3.85 -8.21 -2.41
C GLU A 5 -4.44 -7.68 -1.09
N LEU A 6 -4.51 -8.54 -0.07
CA LEU A 6 -4.94 -8.19 1.29
C LEU A 6 -4.11 -7.05 1.89
N TYR A 7 -2.78 -7.09 1.74
CA TYR A 7 -1.91 -6.04 2.26
C TYR A 7 -2.10 -4.74 1.46
N GLY A 8 -2.24 -4.83 0.14
CA GLY A 8 -2.52 -3.67 -0.70
C GLY A 8 -3.84 -3.00 -0.35
N ALA A 9 -4.92 -3.78 -0.23
CA ALA A 9 -6.25 -3.31 0.14
C ALA A 9 -6.26 -2.63 1.51
N TYR A 10 -5.58 -3.22 2.50
CA TYR A 10 -5.45 -2.65 3.83
C TYR A 10 -4.75 -1.28 3.81
N TYR A 11 -3.56 -1.20 3.19
CA TYR A 11 -2.82 0.06 3.10
C TYR A 11 -3.61 1.13 2.33
N ASN A 12 -4.23 0.77 1.21
CA ASN A 12 -5.04 1.70 0.42
C ASN A 12 -6.26 2.21 1.20
N THR A 13 -6.89 1.36 2.01
CA THR A 13 -8.01 1.76 2.86
C THR A 13 -7.57 2.79 3.89
N VAL A 14 -6.49 2.51 4.64
CA VAL A 14 -5.97 3.44 5.65
C VAL A 14 -5.47 4.74 5.01
N ALA A 15 -4.81 4.66 3.85
CA ALA A 15 -4.37 5.84 3.10
C ALA A 15 -5.56 6.72 2.67
N ALA A 16 -6.67 6.12 2.23
CA ALA A 16 -7.89 6.85 1.90
C ALA A 16 -8.52 7.53 3.13
N ILE A 17 -8.60 6.82 4.26
CA ILE A 17 -9.08 7.38 5.54
C ILE A 17 -8.24 8.60 5.94
N LEU A 18 -6.92 8.47 5.89
CA LEU A 18 -5.99 9.55 6.22
C LEU A 18 -6.12 10.74 5.26
N THR A 19 -6.36 10.48 3.97
CA THR A 19 -6.53 11.54 2.99
C THR A 19 -7.75 12.41 3.29
N GLU A 20 -8.86 11.79 3.68
CA GLU A 20 -10.06 12.51 4.10
C GLU A 20 -9.82 13.26 5.41
N ALA A 21 -9.17 12.63 6.39
CA ALA A 21 -8.85 13.24 7.69
C ALA A 21 -7.91 14.46 7.60
N ILE A 22 -7.09 14.54 6.54
CA ILE A 22 -6.24 15.72 6.24
C ILE A 22 -7.11 16.90 5.80
N ASP A 23 -8.13 16.64 4.97
CA ASP A 23 -8.93 17.68 4.34
C ASP A 23 -10.05 18.17 5.30
N HIS A 24 -10.63 17.29 6.13
CA HIS A 24 -11.60 17.64 7.18
C HIS A 24 -11.67 16.59 8.30
N PRO A 25 -12.22 16.92 9.48
CA PRO A 25 -12.44 15.93 10.54
C PRO A 25 -13.22 14.70 10.04
N LEU A 26 -12.67 13.52 10.32
CA LEU A 26 -13.23 12.25 9.89
C LEU A 26 -14.50 11.95 10.69
N THR A 27 -15.59 11.63 9.97
CA THR A 27 -16.84 11.16 10.57
C THR A 27 -16.93 9.63 10.51
N ASP A 28 -17.63 9.01 11.46
CA ASP A 28 -17.89 7.56 11.46
C ASP A 28 -18.54 7.08 10.16
N ARG A 29 -19.42 7.90 9.57
CA ARG A 29 -20.07 7.59 8.30
C ARG A 29 -19.04 7.54 7.17
N CYS A 30 -18.22 8.58 7.03
CA CYS A 30 -17.18 8.67 6.01
C CYS A 30 -16.19 7.49 6.14
N MET A 31 -15.73 7.21 7.36
CA MET A 31 -14.84 6.07 7.64
C MET A 31 -15.46 4.74 7.19
N ASN A 32 -16.72 4.48 7.55
CA ASN A 32 -17.41 3.25 7.16
C ASN A 32 -17.63 3.13 5.65
N GLU A 33 -17.91 4.25 4.95
CA GLU A 33 -18.03 4.26 3.49
C GLU A 33 -16.70 3.92 2.80
N ILE A 34 -15.57 4.46 3.29
CA ILE A 34 -14.23 4.14 2.78
C ILE A 34 -13.89 2.67 3.01
N ILE A 35 -14.15 2.16 4.22
CA ILE A 35 -13.86 0.77 4.59
C ILE A 35 -14.69 -0.19 3.74
N LYS A 36 -15.99 0.06 3.55
CA LYS A 36 -16.83 -0.77 2.67
C LYS A 36 -16.36 -0.77 1.22
N LYS A 37 -15.74 0.32 0.77
CA LYS A 37 -15.30 0.47 -0.62
C LYS A 37 -13.95 -0.19 -0.90
N TYR A 38 -13.02 -0.12 0.04
CA TYR A 38 -11.62 -0.51 -0.21
C TYR A 38 -11.11 -1.66 0.67
N ALA A 39 -11.73 -1.92 1.82
CA ALA A 39 -11.26 -2.94 2.74
C ALA A 39 -11.67 -4.34 2.23
N PHE A 40 -10.78 -5.30 2.43
CA PHE A 40 -11.10 -6.71 2.26
C PHE A 40 -11.98 -7.20 3.42
N SER A 41 -12.78 -8.23 3.21
CA SER A 41 -13.84 -8.68 4.12
C SER A 41 -13.42 -8.78 5.60
N GLU A 42 -12.27 -9.38 5.93
CA GLU A 42 -11.80 -9.48 7.32
C GLU A 42 -11.32 -8.15 7.91
N SER A 43 -10.89 -7.20 7.10
CA SER A 43 -10.36 -5.90 7.56
C SER A 43 -11.44 -4.87 7.91
N ILE A 44 -12.71 -5.17 7.64
CA ILE A 44 -13.86 -4.30 7.95
C ILE A 44 -13.96 -3.99 9.45
N TRP A 45 -13.57 -4.95 10.30
CA TRP A 45 -13.65 -4.81 11.76
C TRP A 45 -12.35 -4.34 12.40
N ALA A 46 -11.20 -4.79 11.87
CA ALA A 46 -9.90 -4.49 12.46
C ALA A 46 -9.52 -3.00 12.36
N ILE A 47 -9.91 -2.32 11.27
CA ILE A 47 -9.53 -0.91 11.04
C ILE A 47 -10.31 0.05 11.96
N PRO A 48 -11.66 0.00 12.06
CA PRO A 48 -12.40 0.86 12.96
C PRO A 48 -11.98 0.68 14.42
N ASP A 49 -11.79 -0.57 14.87
CA ASP A 49 -11.44 -0.86 16.26
C ASP A 49 -10.07 -0.27 16.60
N ALA A 50 -9.07 -0.42 15.74
CA ALA A 50 -7.74 0.14 15.97
C ALA A 50 -7.72 1.68 15.98
N ILE A 51 -8.60 2.33 15.21
CA ILE A 51 -8.75 3.78 15.21
C ILE A 51 -9.45 4.24 16.49
N LYS A 52 -10.55 3.60 16.88
CA LYS A 52 -11.34 3.95 18.06
C LYS A 52 -10.62 3.69 19.38
N GLU A 53 -9.82 2.62 19.44
CA GLU A 53 -8.96 2.30 20.58
C GLU A 53 -7.67 3.12 20.60
N GLU A 54 -7.51 4.07 19.67
CA GLU A 54 -6.31 4.92 19.52
C GLU A 54 -4.99 4.15 19.39
N ARG A 55 -5.05 2.87 18.96
CA ARG A 55 -3.87 2.00 18.89
C ARG A 55 -2.82 2.51 17.91
N TRP A 56 -3.23 3.22 16.86
CA TRP A 56 -2.32 3.72 15.84
C TRP A 56 -1.97 5.20 16.00
N GLN A 57 -2.77 5.98 16.72
CA GLN A 57 -2.59 7.44 16.90
C GLN A 57 -2.45 8.21 15.57
N LEU A 58 -3.03 7.66 14.49
CA LEU A 58 -3.03 8.27 13.16
C LEU A 58 -4.24 9.18 12.93
N ILE A 59 -5.30 8.96 13.70
CA ILE A 59 -6.51 9.78 13.77
C ILE A 59 -6.70 10.13 15.24
N LEU A 60 -6.89 11.40 15.52
CA LEU A 60 -7.16 11.92 16.86
C LEU A 60 -8.65 11.78 17.20
N PRO A 61 -9.03 11.87 18.48
CA PRO A 61 -10.43 11.74 18.92
C PRO A 61 -11.39 12.76 18.30
N ASP A 62 -10.86 13.91 17.86
CA ASP A 62 -11.61 14.94 17.15
C ASP A 62 -11.80 14.65 15.65
N GLY A 63 -11.30 13.50 15.16
CA GLY A 63 -11.36 13.07 13.77
C GLY A 63 -10.27 13.66 12.88
N THR A 64 -9.38 14.50 13.40
CA THR A 64 -8.27 15.08 12.64
C THR A 64 -7.06 14.13 12.62
N THR A 65 -6.07 14.40 11.77
CA THR A 65 -4.82 13.63 11.72
C THR A 65 -3.60 14.52 11.94
N PRO A 66 -2.58 14.07 12.69
CA PRO A 66 -1.30 14.78 12.79
C PRO A 66 -0.49 14.72 11.48
N ILE A 67 -0.91 13.88 10.53
CA ILE A 67 -0.25 13.72 9.23
C ILE A 67 -0.58 14.92 8.34
N LYS A 68 0.44 15.55 7.76
CA LYS A 68 0.26 16.72 6.88
C LYS A 68 0.24 16.37 5.39
N ASN A 69 0.89 15.27 5.02
CA ASN A 69 1.07 14.89 3.63
C ASN A 69 0.18 13.72 3.28
N LYS A 70 -0.48 13.79 2.11
CA LYS A 70 -1.33 12.70 1.62
C LYS A 70 -0.48 11.43 1.45
N PRO A 71 -0.86 10.31 2.09
CA PRO A 71 -0.10 9.07 1.99
C PRO A 71 -0.18 8.50 0.58
N SER A 72 0.98 8.18 0.01
CA SER A 72 1.11 7.45 -1.26
C SER A 72 1.47 6.00 -0.99
N MET A 73 0.94 5.05 -1.76
CA MET A 73 1.28 3.62 -1.60
C MET A 73 2.80 3.41 -1.83
N PRO A 74 3.56 2.97 -0.82
CA PRO A 74 4.98 2.73 -0.99
C PRO A 74 5.20 1.41 -1.75
N ILE A 75 6.10 1.41 -2.75
CA ILE A 75 6.56 0.16 -3.35
C ILE A 75 7.38 -0.60 -2.31
N THR A 76 6.93 -1.80 -1.95
CA THR A 76 7.59 -2.64 -0.93
C THR A 76 8.97 -3.07 -1.39
N LEU A 77 9.84 -3.44 -0.45
CA LEU A 77 11.16 -4.00 -0.75
C LEU A 77 11.05 -5.22 -1.70
N LEU A 78 10.07 -6.08 -1.46
CA LEU A 78 9.83 -7.27 -2.27
C LEU A 78 9.42 -6.92 -3.70
N GLN A 79 8.47 -5.98 -3.87
CA GLN A 79 8.07 -5.49 -5.19
C GLN A 79 9.26 -4.85 -5.94
N LYS A 80 10.08 -4.08 -5.23
CA LYS A 80 11.32 -3.49 -5.75
C LYS A 80 12.30 -4.57 -6.25
N GLN A 81 12.57 -5.59 -5.43
CA GLN A 81 13.48 -6.68 -5.79
C GLN A 81 12.94 -7.54 -6.94
N TRP A 82 11.61 -7.74 -7.02
CA TRP A 82 10.94 -8.43 -8.12
C TRP A 82 10.99 -7.64 -9.42
N LEU A 83 10.69 -6.34 -9.39
CA LEU A 83 10.86 -5.45 -10.55
C LEU A 83 12.30 -5.48 -11.08
N LYS A 84 13.29 -5.53 -10.18
CA LYS A 84 14.69 -5.68 -10.57
C LYS A 84 15.01 -7.04 -11.19
N ALA A 85 14.45 -8.12 -10.66
CA ALA A 85 14.64 -9.46 -11.21
C ALA A 85 14.07 -9.55 -12.64
N ILE A 86 12.86 -9.01 -12.83
CA ILE A 86 12.19 -8.85 -14.13
C ILE A 86 13.01 -7.99 -15.09
N GLY A 87 13.49 -6.82 -14.64
CA GLY A 87 14.34 -5.96 -15.47
C GLY A 87 15.66 -6.59 -15.92
N GLY A 88 16.08 -7.70 -15.30
CA GLY A 88 17.26 -8.47 -15.70
C GLY A 88 17.03 -9.42 -16.88
N ASP A 89 15.78 -9.71 -17.27
CA ASP A 89 15.47 -10.62 -18.38
C ASP A 89 15.61 -9.90 -19.74
N PRO A 90 16.45 -10.41 -20.67
CA PRO A 90 16.63 -9.80 -21.99
C PRO A 90 15.34 -9.63 -22.81
N ARG A 91 14.33 -10.49 -22.59
CA ARG A 91 13.07 -10.49 -23.34
C ARG A 91 12.22 -9.26 -23.04
N ILE A 92 12.37 -8.66 -21.86
CA ILE A 92 11.63 -7.46 -21.46
C ILE A 92 12.02 -6.22 -22.29
N LYS A 93 13.21 -6.24 -22.90
CA LYS A 93 13.64 -5.17 -23.83
C LYS A 93 12.74 -5.05 -25.06
N LEU A 94 11.95 -6.09 -25.39
CA LEU A 94 10.99 -6.08 -26.50
C LEU A 94 9.77 -5.16 -26.24
N PHE A 95 9.49 -4.83 -24.97
CA PHE A 95 8.32 -4.02 -24.58
C PHE A 95 8.64 -2.54 -24.37
N GLY A 96 9.84 -2.08 -24.76
CA GLY A 96 10.30 -0.70 -24.58
C GLY A 96 10.85 -0.47 -23.17
N ILE A 97 12.01 0.18 -23.08
CA ILE A 97 12.70 0.44 -21.81
C ILE A 97 11.88 1.43 -21.00
N LEU A 98 11.20 0.96 -19.95
CA LEU A 98 10.71 1.82 -18.89
C LEU A 98 11.28 1.36 -17.55
N ILE A 99 12.28 2.14 -17.12
CA ILE A 99 12.70 2.41 -15.73
C ILE A 99 13.33 1.24 -14.99
N LEU A 100 14.67 1.26 -14.87
CA LEU A 100 15.34 0.57 -13.76
C LEU A 100 16.54 1.33 -13.18
N THR A 101 16.49 2.66 -13.18
CA THR A 101 17.56 3.52 -12.65
C THR A 101 17.46 3.82 -11.15
N MET A 102 16.49 3.27 -10.40
CA MET A 102 16.25 3.66 -9.00
C MET A 102 16.40 2.56 -7.94
N LEU A 103 17.07 1.43 -8.21
CA LEU A 103 17.11 0.31 -7.26
C LEU A 103 18.51 -0.21 -6.91
N MET A 104 19.10 0.47 -5.90
CA MET A 104 20.29 0.05 -5.13
C MET A 104 19.98 -1.15 -4.20
N LEU A 105 19.45 -2.26 -4.74
CA LEU A 105 19.11 -3.47 -3.96
C LEU A 105 19.45 -4.75 -4.73
N ASN A 106 19.79 -5.83 -4.04
CA ASN A 106 20.01 -7.14 -4.68
C ASN A 106 18.71 -7.68 -5.30
N PRO A 107 18.74 -8.33 -6.48
CA PRO A 107 17.55 -8.89 -7.12
C PRO A 107 16.93 -10.02 -6.27
N PHE A 108 15.62 -10.23 -6.40
CA PHE A 108 14.91 -11.27 -5.64
C PHE A 108 15.34 -12.68 -6.04
N PHE A 109 15.70 -12.88 -7.32
CA PHE A 109 16.25 -14.12 -7.85
C PHE A 109 17.48 -13.84 -8.72
N TYR A 110 18.42 -14.78 -8.74
CA TYR A 110 19.57 -14.79 -9.64
C TYR A 110 19.28 -15.67 -10.87
N ASN A 111 19.88 -15.34 -12.02
CA ASN A 111 19.65 -16.01 -13.30
C ASN A 111 19.82 -17.53 -13.17
N GLY A 112 18.74 -18.28 -13.43
CA GLY A 112 18.71 -19.75 -13.38
C GLY A 112 17.34 -20.37 -13.05
N LEU A 113 16.38 -19.58 -12.57
CA LEU A 113 15.05 -20.08 -12.12
C LEU A 113 13.87 -19.65 -13.01
N TYR A 114 14.13 -19.12 -14.21
CA TYR A 114 13.07 -18.73 -15.14
C TYR A 114 12.72 -19.88 -16.09
N TYR A 115 12.06 -20.92 -15.57
CA TYR A 115 11.33 -21.89 -16.39
C TYR A 115 9.84 -21.58 -16.27
N PHE A 116 9.31 -20.86 -17.26
CA PHE A 116 7.89 -20.88 -17.61
C PHE A 116 7.73 -21.78 -18.83
#